data_AF-A0A973EGB1-F1
#
_entry.id   AF-A0A973EGB1-F1
#
_cell.length_a   1.000
_cell.length_b   1.000
_cell.length_c   1.000
_cell.angle_alpha   90.00
_cell.angle_beta   90.00
_cell.angle_gamma   90.00
#
_symmetry.space_group_name_H-M   'P 1'
#
loop_
_entity.id
_entity.type
_entity.pdbx_description
1 polymer ?
#
loop_
_entity_poly.entity_id
_entity_poly.type
_entity_poly.pdbx_seq_one_letter_code
_entity_poly.pdbx_strand_id
1 'polypeptide(L)'
;MTMHKRTKNTLLSSAVAMALASGSALAIDFSSESGEVYGTFDTTLSYGASWRAKDRTAEEVGKSVNNPLTFALPYEQQLAVPGRWSGNDDDPNLNYPDKGDLITNVAKITAEADIRWRNYGAFIRASGFYDFHNSDQSFISEVADERVGSDVRLLDAYIFGDHTFGEDQRFFSWRLGQQVVSWGESTFIQGGLNVINPVDVSKLRLAGSELKEAFEGVNMLWGSVELTDSLSLEALYMFEWEPIIPDPAGTYYSSSDIATPGASYAMLGFGTYPQPVINPDLYGPVCLEGNLGLSDTGLPPDLVAAGCAVAVPRSASRNAKDDGQYGVALRYFAENLNSTEFGFYYLRYHSRLPLI
;
A
#
# COMPACT_ATOMS: atom_id res chain seq x y z
N MET A 1 8.40 -5.87 50.62
CA MET A 1 7.17 -6.64 50.44
C MET A 1 6.62 -6.30 49.06
N THR A 2 6.72 -7.27 48.17
CA THR A 2 6.55 -7.21 46.71
C THR A 2 5.08 -7.17 46.27
N MET A 3 4.71 -6.22 45.41
CA MET A 3 3.54 -6.35 44.52
C MET A 3 3.75 -5.54 43.23
N HIS A 4 4.24 -6.18 42.17
CA HIS A 4 4.01 -5.74 40.78
C HIS A 4 4.34 -6.88 39.80
N LYS A 5 3.37 -7.78 39.57
CA LYS A 5 3.40 -8.81 38.51
C LYS A 5 1.98 -9.35 38.29
N ARG A 6 1.10 -8.58 37.65
CA ARG A 6 -0.21 -9.12 37.18
C ARG A 6 -0.72 -8.60 35.82
N THR A 7 0.01 -7.73 35.11
CA THR A 7 -0.45 -7.18 33.82
C THR A 7 -0.01 -7.95 32.58
N LYS A 8 0.86 -8.96 32.69
CA LYS A 8 1.33 -9.73 31.51
C LYS A 8 0.36 -10.81 31.04
N ASN A 9 -0.49 -11.34 31.92
CA ASN A 9 -1.40 -12.43 31.55
C ASN A 9 -2.68 -11.92 30.89
N THR A 10 -3.12 -10.68 31.16
CA THR A 10 -4.33 -10.12 30.56
C THR A 10 -4.17 -9.79 29.08
N LEU A 11 -3.02 -9.27 28.65
CA LEU A 11 -2.76 -8.96 27.23
C LEU A 11 -2.73 -10.20 26.34
N LEU A 12 -2.15 -11.31 26.84
CA LEU A 12 -2.15 -12.58 26.12
C LEU A 12 -3.56 -13.17 26.01
N SER A 13 -4.36 -13.07 27.09
CA SER A 13 -5.76 -13.51 27.09
C SER A 13 -6.64 -12.68 26.13
N SER A 14 -6.40 -11.37 26.03
CA SER A 14 -7.11 -10.49 25.09
C SER A 14 -6.74 -10.77 23.64
N ALA A 15 -5.46 -11.06 23.35
CA ALA A 15 -4.99 -11.44 22.02
C ALA A 15 -5.55 -12.80 21.58
N VAL A 16 -5.63 -13.78 22.48
CA VAL A 16 -6.25 -15.08 22.21
C VAL A 16 -7.77 -14.96 22.06
N ALA A 17 -8.43 -14.08 22.82
CA ALA A 17 -9.87 -13.83 22.68
C ALA A 17 -10.24 -13.13 21.37
N MET A 18 -9.40 -12.22 20.85
CA MET A 18 -9.58 -11.63 19.52
C MET A 18 -9.25 -12.60 18.38
N ALA A 19 -8.24 -13.47 18.55
CA ALA A 19 -7.96 -14.54 17.59
C ALA A 19 -9.10 -15.59 17.52
N LEU A 20 -9.89 -15.74 18.58
CA LEU A 20 -11.08 -16.59 18.63
C LEU A 20 -12.36 -15.88 18.14
N ALA A 21 -12.30 -14.58 17.88
CA ALA A 21 -13.38 -13.76 17.33
C ALA A 21 -13.17 -13.45 15.83
N SER A 22 -12.33 -14.24 15.14
CA SER A 22 -12.31 -14.26 13.67
C SER A 22 -13.70 -14.69 13.19
N GLY A 23 -14.46 -13.72 12.68
CA GLY A 23 -15.83 -13.94 12.20
C GLY A 23 -15.86 -15.06 11.17
N SER A 24 -16.93 -15.85 11.21
CA SER A 24 -17.27 -16.79 10.15
C SER A 24 -17.34 -16.05 8.81
N ALA A 25 -16.50 -16.42 7.85
CA ALA A 25 -16.71 -16.06 6.46
C ALA A 25 -18.10 -16.59 6.04
N LEU A 26 -18.96 -15.70 5.57
CA LEU A 26 -20.27 -16.10 5.04
C LEU A 26 -20.07 -16.36 3.55
N ALA A 27 -20.08 -17.63 3.17
CA ALA A 27 -20.14 -18.09 1.79
C ALA A 27 -21.58 -18.49 1.47
N ILE A 28 -22.15 -17.95 0.41
CA ILE A 28 -23.45 -18.35 -0.14
C ILE A 28 -23.20 -18.98 -1.49
N ASP A 29 -23.44 -20.28 -1.58
CA ASP A 29 -23.43 -20.99 -2.85
C ASP A 29 -24.84 -20.96 -3.46
N PHE A 30 -24.93 -20.68 -4.76
CA PHE A 30 -26.19 -20.78 -5.49
C PHE A 30 -26.00 -21.54 -6.80
N SER A 31 -27.02 -22.31 -7.17
CA SER A 31 -27.07 -22.99 -8.46
C SER A 31 -28.49 -22.96 -9.02
N SER A 32 -28.59 -22.83 -10.34
CA SER A 32 -29.86 -22.96 -11.05
C SER A 32 -30.35 -24.41 -11.03
N GLU A 33 -31.66 -24.62 -11.13
CA GLU A 33 -32.24 -25.98 -11.25
C GLU A 33 -31.67 -26.76 -12.44
N SER A 34 -31.25 -26.06 -13.50
CA SER A 34 -30.59 -26.65 -14.67
C SER A 34 -29.13 -27.06 -14.46
N GLY A 35 -28.50 -26.59 -13.36
CA GLY A 35 -27.06 -26.75 -13.11
C GLY A 35 -26.15 -25.92 -14.02
N GLU A 36 -26.68 -25.23 -15.04
CA GLU A 36 -25.86 -24.49 -16.01
C GLU A 36 -25.26 -23.20 -15.44
N VAL A 37 -25.98 -22.56 -14.51
CA VAL A 37 -25.52 -21.41 -13.75
C VAL A 37 -25.24 -21.82 -12.32
N TYR A 38 -24.03 -21.54 -11.85
CA TYR A 38 -23.62 -21.70 -10.46
C TYR A 38 -22.69 -20.57 -10.06
N GLY A 39 -22.61 -20.27 -8.78
CA GLY A 39 -21.74 -19.23 -8.28
C GLY A 39 -21.60 -19.25 -6.77
N THR A 40 -20.62 -18.50 -6.30
CA THR A 40 -20.34 -18.27 -4.89
C THR A 40 -20.37 -16.79 -4.60
N PHE A 41 -20.82 -16.43 -3.41
CA PHE A 41 -20.70 -15.09 -2.86
C PHE A 41 -20.07 -15.19 -1.48
N ASP A 42 -18.88 -14.62 -1.34
CA ASP A 42 -18.08 -14.69 -0.13
C ASP A 42 -17.96 -13.30 0.49
N THR A 43 -18.22 -13.18 1.79
CA THR A 43 -18.02 -11.93 2.53
C THR A 43 -17.14 -12.17 3.74
N THR A 44 -16.08 -11.38 3.84
CA THR A 44 -15.12 -11.37 4.95
C THR A 44 -15.23 -10.04 5.70
N LEU A 45 -15.45 -10.13 7.01
CA LEU A 45 -15.44 -8.99 7.93
C LEU A 45 -14.23 -9.11 8.86
N SER A 46 -13.52 -8.01 9.04
CA SER A 46 -12.37 -7.96 9.96
C SER A 46 -12.35 -6.66 10.73
N TYR A 47 -11.83 -6.73 11.94
CA TYR A 47 -11.57 -5.59 12.80
C TYR A 47 -10.22 -5.80 13.48
N GLY A 48 -9.39 -4.77 13.50
CA GLY A 48 -8.06 -4.86 14.07
C GLY A 48 -7.54 -3.49 14.54
N ALA A 49 -6.65 -3.52 15.52
CA ALA A 49 -5.96 -2.33 15.98
C ALA A 49 -4.47 -2.62 16.22
N SER A 50 -3.62 -1.61 16.05
CA SER A 50 -2.20 -1.70 16.39
C SER A 50 -1.73 -0.43 17.09
N TRP A 51 -0.66 -0.54 17.88
CA TRP A 51 -0.14 0.54 18.71
C TRP A 51 1.39 0.54 18.76
N ARG A 52 1.98 1.72 18.96
CA ARG A 52 3.42 1.90 19.08
C ARG A 52 3.96 1.20 20.33
N ALA A 53 5.05 0.45 20.16
CA ALA A 53 5.58 -0.41 21.23
C ALA A 53 6.56 0.31 22.20
N LYS A 54 7.15 1.42 21.77
CA LYS A 54 8.19 2.16 22.50
C LYS A 54 8.07 3.66 22.26
N ASP A 55 8.43 4.43 23.26
CA ASP A 55 8.53 5.88 23.13
C ASP A 55 9.59 6.25 22.10
N ARG A 56 9.35 7.35 21.40
CA ARG A 56 10.31 7.99 20.51
C ARG A 56 11.54 8.44 21.28
N THR A 57 12.68 8.27 20.63
CA THR A 57 13.98 8.78 21.07
C THR A 57 14.36 10.03 20.30
N ALA A 58 15.23 10.86 20.88
CA ALA A 58 15.72 12.08 20.23
C ALA A 58 16.42 11.79 18.89
N GLU A 59 16.99 10.60 18.70
CA GLU A 59 17.72 10.18 17.49
C GLU A 59 16.81 9.71 16.33
N GLU A 60 15.49 9.68 16.53
CA GLU A 60 14.52 9.24 15.52
C GLU A 60 13.93 10.38 14.70
N VAL A 61 14.23 11.62 15.06
CA VAL A 61 13.72 12.85 14.43
C VAL A 61 14.85 13.80 14.08
N GLY A 62 14.60 14.76 13.19
CA GLY A 62 15.56 15.80 12.84
C GLY A 62 16.06 16.57 14.06
N LYS A 63 17.33 17.00 14.04
CA LYS A 63 17.96 17.76 15.14
C LYS A 63 17.16 19.00 15.58
N SER A 64 16.50 19.66 14.63
CA SER A 64 15.67 20.85 14.84
C SER A 64 14.45 20.59 15.71
N VAL A 65 13.97 19.35 15.78
CA VAL A 65 12.87 18.95 16.67
C VAL A 65 13.33 18.98 18.13
N ASN A 66 14.56 18.53 18.40
CA ASN A 66 15.16 18.56 19.74
C ASN A 66 15.67 19.97 20.12
N ASN A 67 16.06 20.77 19.13
CA ASN A 67 16.42 22.17 19.31
C ASN A 67 16.10 23.00 18.04
N PRO A 68 15.01 23.79 18.04
CA PRO A 68 14.59 24.56 16.86
C PRO A 68 15.60 25.60 16.38
N LEU A 69 16.58 25.96 17.22
CA LEU A 69 17.64 26.92 16.90
C LEU A 69 18.93 26.24 16.40
N THR A 70 18.90 24.94 16.10
CA THR A 70 20.10 24.19 15.66
C THR A 70 20.81 24.90 14.51
N PHE A 71 20.08 25.37 13.49
CA PHE A 71 20.66 26.10 12.35
C PHE A 71 21.44 27.38 12.74
N ALA A 72 21.13 28.00 13.87
CA ALA A 72 21.77 29.23 14.35
C ALA A 72 23.01 28.95 15.22
N LEU A 73 23.25 27.70 15.62
CA LEU A 73 24.40 27.33 16.44
C LEU A 73 25.68 27.23 15.60
N PRO A 74 26.87 27.41 16.20
CA PRO A 74 28.15 27.04 15.57
C PRO A 74 28.17 25.55 15.19
N TYR A 75 28.83 25.21 14.08
CA TYR A 75 28.83 23.85 13.52
C TYR A 75 29.14 22.73 14.53
N GLU A 76 30.15 22.91 15.39
CA GLU A 76 30.50 21.92 16.41
C GLU A 76 29.35 21.65 17.40
N GLN A 77 28.56 22.68 17.72
CA GLN A 77 27.39 22.54 18.58
C GLN A 77 26.22 21.88 17.84
N GLN A 78 26.06 22.14 16.54
CA GLN A 78 25.05 21.45 15.71
C GLN A 78 25.29 19.93 15.67
N LEU A 79 26.55 19.50 15.60
CA LEU A 79 26.91 18.08 15.64
C LEU A 79 26.48 17.42 16.96
N ALA A 80 26.59 18.15 18.07
CA ALA A 80 26.25 17.66 19.41
C ALA A 80 24.74 17.62 19.72
N VAL A 81 23.89 18.33 18.95
CA VAL A 81 22.43 18.21 19.10
C VAL A 81 22.01 16.79 18.69
N PRO A 82 21.31 16.02 19.54
CA PRO A 82 20.82 14.69 19.17
C PRO A 82 19.78 14.78 18.05
N GLY A 83 19.69 13.76 17.20
CA GLY A 83 18.76 13.74 16.08
C GLY A 83 19.37 13.33 14.75
N ARG A 84 18.49 12.95 13.85
CA ARG A 84 18.80 12.56 12.48
C ARG A 84 19.32 13.73 11.65
N TRP A 85 20.07 13.35 10.62
CA TRP A 85 20.61 14.26 9.61
C TRP A 85 19.53 14.78 8.63
N SER A 86 18.29 14.31 8.73
CA SER A 86 17.18 14.63 7.84
C SER A 86 15.89 14.67 8.67
N GLY A 87 14.97 15.54 8.25
CA GLY A 87 13.59 15.59 8.74
C GLY A 87 12.61 15.42 7.59
N ASN A 88 12.98 14.56 6.62
CA ASN A 88 12.17 14.19 5.44
C ASN A 88 11.72 12.72 5.53
N ASP A 89 11.89 12.11 6.69
CA ASP A 89 11.65 10.70 6.99
C ASP A 89 11.31 10.50 8.48
N ASP A 90 10.80 11.55 9.15
CA ASP A 90 10.62 11.58 10.60
C ASP A 90 9.20 11.86 11.09
N ASP A 91 8.27 12.22 10.20
CA ASP A 91 6.85 12.40 10.52
C ASP A 91 6.22 11.23 11.29
N PRO A 92 6.49 9.93 10.98
CA PRO A 92 5.98 8.82 11.78
C PRO A 92 6.32 8.91 13.27
N ASN A 93 7.49 9.46 13.59
CA ASN A 93 7.94 9.64 14.96
C ASN A 93 7.41 10.95 15.56
N LEU A 94 7.14 11.97 14.74
CA LEU A 94 6.52 13.21 15.20
C LEU A 94 5.06 13.01 15.57
N ASN A 95 4.31 12.27 14.74
CA ASN A 95 2.86 12.11 14.86
C ASN A 95 2.45 11.04 15.86
N TYR A 96 3.32 10.04 16.11
CA TYR A 96 3.07 8.95 17.06
C TYR A 96 4.27 8.84 18.02
N PRO A 97 4.50 9.81 18.92
CA PRO A 97 5.71 9.89 19.73
C PRO A 97 5.74 8.88 20.88
N ASP A 98 4.60 8.46 21.41
CA ASP A 98 4.53 7.80 22.72
C ASP A 98 4.22 6.31 22.60
N LYS A 99 4.73 5.54 23.56
CA LYS A 99 4.36 4.13 23.69
C LYS A 99 2.87 4.01 23.99
N GLY A 100 2.20 3.20 23.18
CA GLY A 100 0.77 2.94 23.31
C GLY A 100 -0.09 3.85 22.43
N ASP A 101 0.50 4.81 21.72
CA ASP A 101 -0.19 5.54 20.66
C ASP A 101 -0.78 4.55 19.67
N LEU A 102 -2.06 4.72 19.36
CA LEU A 102 -2.72 3.95 18.32
C LEU A 102 -2.07 4.31 16.97
N ILE A 103 -1.87 3.30 16.14
CA ILE A 103 -1.33 3.45 14.78
C ILE A 103 -2.43 3.22 13.76
N THR A 104 -3.30 2.25 14.02
CA THR A 104 -4.50 1.96 13.23
C THR A 104 -5.56 1.36 14.12
N ASN A 105 -6.82 1.66 13.83
CA ASN A 105 -7.99 1.03 14.42
C ASN A 105 -9.05 0.87 13.32
N VAL A 106 -9.02 -0.27 12.63
CA VAL A 106 -9.72 -0.45 11.35
C VAL A 106 -10.82 -1.49 11.43
N ALA A 107 -11.98 -1.17 10.87
CA ALA A 107 -12.99 -2.13 10.45
C ALA A 107 -12.98 -2.24 8.92
N LYS A 108 -13.04 -3.47 8.40
CA LYS A 108 -12.95 -3.75 6.96
C LYS A 108 -13.92 -4.84 6.54
N ILE A 109 -14.47 -4.69 5.35
CA ILE A 109 -15.31 -5.65 4.64
C ILE A 109 -14.72 -5.93 3.27
N THR A 110 -14.64 -7.20 2.89
CA THR A 110 -14.28 -7.64 1.54
C THR A 110 -15.36 -8.58 1.04
N ALA A 111 -15.89 -8.33 -0.16
CA ALA A 111 -16.93 -9.12 -0.80
C ALA A 111 -16.45 -9.62 -2.16
N GLU A 112 -16.67 -10.89 -2.43
CA GLU A 112 -16.26 -11.59 -3.64
C GLU A 112 -17.47 -12.31 -4.24
N ALA A 113 -17.63 -12.25 -5.56
CA ALA A 113 -18.63 -13.05 -6.27
C ALA A 113 -18.02 -13.69 -7.51
N ASP A 114 -18.14 -15.01 -7.64
CA ASP A 114 -17.82 -15.79 -8.83
C ASP A 114 -19.13 -16.33 -9.39
N ILE A 115 -19.44 -15.98 -10.64
CA ILE A 115 -20.64 -16.44 -11.33
C ILE A 115 -20.20 -17.15 -12.61
N ARG A 116 -20.64 -18.39 -12.79
CA ARG A 116 -20.32 -19.20 -13.96
C ARG A 116 -21.57 -19.60 -14.70
N TRP A 117 -21.46 -19.55 -16.01
CA TRP A 117 -22.43 -20.07 -16.94
C TRP A 117 -21.72 -20.90 -18.00
N ARG A 118 -21.90 -22.22 -17.92
CA ARG A 118 -21.23 -23.19 -18.80
C ARG A 118 -19.71 -23.00 -18.78
N ASN A 119 -19.16 -22.49 -19.88
CA ASN A 119 -17.73 -22.30 -20.09
C ASN A 119 -17.29 -20.83 -20.00
N TYR A 120 -18.18 -19.96 -19.52
CA TYR A 120 -17.90 -18.54 -19.26
C TYR A 120 -18.17 -18.21 -17.80
N GLY A 121 -17.59 -17.12 -17.33
CA GLY A 121 -17.93 -16.59 -16.03
C GLY A 121 -17.57 -15.12 -15.87
N ALA A 122 -17.96 -14.59 -14.71
CA ALA A 122 -17.62 -13.26 -14.25
C ALA A 122 -17.14 -13.35 -12.81
N PHE A 123 -16.11 -12.58 -12.48
CA PHE A 123 -15.59 -12.45 -11.13
C PHE A 123 -15.58 -10.98 -10.73
N ILE A 124 -16.03 -10.69 -9.52
CA ILE A 124 -15.95 -9.37 -8.91
C ILE A 124 -15.43 -9.49 -7.48
N ARG A 125 -14.52 -8.60 -7.11
CA ARG A 125 -14.01 -8.43 -5.75
C ARG A 125 -14.00 -6.95 -5.39
N ALA A 126 -14.69 -6.60 -4.33
CA ALA A 126 -14.66 -5.25 -3.76
C ALA A 126 -14.26 -5.31 -2.29
N SER A 127 -13.51 -4.30 -1.84
CA SER A 127 -13.12 -4.14 -0.44
C SER A 127 -13.37 -2.72 0.02
N GLY A 128 -13.74 -2.54 1.27
CA GLY A 128 -13.87 -1.24 1.89
C GLY A 128 -13.45 -1.29 3.35
N PHE A 129 -12.86 -0.20 3.83
CA PHE A 129 -12.48 -0.09 5.24
C PHE A 129 -12.70 1.32 5.77
N TYR A 130 -12.72 1.40 7.10
CA TYR A 130 -12.75 2.64 7.86
C TYR A 130 -11.80 2.50 9.07
N ASP A 131 -10.80 3.37 9.16
CA ASP A 131 -9.87 3.47 10.27
C ASP A 131 -10.31 4.60 11.21
N PHE A 132 -10.88 4.21 12.35
CA PHE A 132 -11.37 5.12 13.39
C PHE A 132 -10.29 5.97 14.05
N HIS A 133 -9.00 5.62 13.88
CA HIS A 133 -7.91 6.39 14.43
C HIS A 133 -7.31 7.36 13.41
N ASN A 134 -7.03 6.89 12.19
CA ASN A 134 -6.36 7.73 11.19
C ASN A 134 -7.32 8.68 10.46
N SER A 135 -8.61 8.38 10.39
CA SER A 135 -9.62 9.28 9.81
C SER A 135 -9.64 10.62 10.55
N ASP A 136 -9.63 11.71 9.77
CA ASP A 136 -9.78 13.10 10.24
C ASP A 136 -8.67 13.59 11.19
N GLN A 137 -7.47 12.99 11.13
CA GLN A 137 -6.31 13.47 11.88
C GLN A 137 -5.79 14.79 11.28
N SER A 138 -5.66 15.82 12.10
CA SER A 138 -5.25 17.16 11.65
C SER A 138 -3.85 17.23 11.06
N PHE A 139 -2.97 16.28 11.40
CA PHE A 139 -1.60 16.19 10.89
C PHE A 139 -1.49 15.37 9.59
N ILE A 140 -2.56 14.69 9.18
CA ILE A 140 -2.61 13.91 7.94
C ILE A 140 -3.19 14.82 6.85
N SER A 141 -2.52 14.88 5.69
CA SER A 141 -3.05 15.60 4.52
C SER A 141 -4.32 14.95 3.97
N GLU A 142 -5.20 15.70 3.31
CA GLU A 142 -6.43 15.19 2.68
C GLU A 142 -6.16 13.99 1.76
N VAL A 143 -5.12 14.07 0.92
CA VAL A 143 -4.71 12.97 0.01
C VAL A 143 -4.26 11.71 0.75
N ALA A 144 -3.68 11.86 1.94
CA ALA A 144 -3.28 10.73 2.77
C ALA A 144 -4.49 10.16 3.52
N ASP A 145 -5.38 11.01 4.03
CA ASP A 145 -6.61 10.62 4.74
C ASP A 145 -7.53 9.77 3.85
N GLU A 146 -7.72 10.14 2.58
CA GLU A 146 -8.44 9.32 1.59
C GLU A 146 -7.87 7.91 1.41
N ARG A 147 -6.60 7.69 1.79
CA ARG A 147 -5.92 6.39 1.63
C ARG A 147 -5.84 5.59 2.91
N VAL A 148 -5.80 6.23 4.08
CA VAL A 148 -5.59 5.53 5.36
C VAL A 148 -6.72 5.73 6.36
N GLY A 149 -7.57 6.75 6.17
CA GLY A 149 -8.77 7.00 6.94
C GLY A 149 -9.92 6.12 6.49
N SER A 150 -10.35 6.24 5.22
CA SER A 150 -11.40 5.37 4.68
C SER A 150 -11.36 5.26 3.17
N ASP A 151 -11.74 4.11 2.63
CA ASP A 151 -11.67 3.84 1.19
C ASP A 151 -12.61 2.69 0.79
N VAL A 152 -13.06 2.71 -0.46
CA VAL A 152 -13.83 1.62 -1.08
C VAL A 152 -13.28 1.37 -2.48
N ARG A 153 -12.79 0.15 -2.71
CA ARG A 153 -12.10 -0.23 -3.94
C ARG A 153 -12.75 -1.42 -4.62
N LEU A 154 -12.77 -1.35 -5.95
CA LEU A 154 -12.97 -2.50 -6.81
C LEU A 154 -11.59 -3.09 -7.12
N LEU A 155 -11.29 -4.26 -6.57
CA LEU A 155 -9.98 -4.90 -6.70
C LEU A 155 -9.90 -5.74 -7.96
N ASP A 156 -10.97 -6.48 -8.26
CA ASP A 156 -11.07 -7.28 -9.48
C ASP A 156 -12.49 -7.16 -10.05
N ALA A 157 -12.58 -7.06 -11.37
CA ALA A 157 -13.82 -7.09 -12.12
C ALA A 157 -13.52 -7.53 -13.55
N TYR A 158 -13.71 -8.81 -13.83
CA TYR A 158 -13.42 -9.38 -15.14
C TYR A 158 -14.40 -10.46 -15.55
N ILE A 159 -14.52 -10.64 -16.87
CA ILE A 159 -15.16 -11.80 -17.46
C ILE A 159 -14.10 -12.77 -17.97
N PHE A 160 -14.45 -14.04 -18.02
CA PHE A 160 -13.54 -15.09 -18.44
C PHE A 160 -14.25 -16.17 -19.25
N GLY A 161 -13.47 -16.92 -19.99
CA GLY A 161 -13.95 -18.06 -20.75
C GLY A 161 -12.89 -19.13 -20.90
N ASP A 162 -13.32 -20.37 -20.72
CA ASP A 162 -12.50 -21.57 -20.80
C ASP A 162 -13.01 -22.42 -21.98
N HIS A 163 -12.09 -22.94 -22.77
CA HIS A 163 -12.40 -23.66 -24.01
C HIS A 163 -11.46 -24.84 -24.15
N THR A 164 -11.98 -25.95 -24.67
CA THR A 164 -11.15 -27.06 -25.14
C THR A 164 -11.20 -27.12 -26.65
N PHE A 165 -10.06 -27.40 -27.29
CA PHE A 165 -9.96 -27.45 -28.74
C PHE A 165 -9.02 -28.56 -29.22
N GLY A 166 -9.20 -28.97 -30.47
CA GLY A 166 -8.45 -30.07 -31.07
C GLY A 166 -8.91 -31.47 -30.62
N GLU A 167 -8.41 -32.48 -31.31
CA GLU A 167 -8.65 -33.90 -30.94
C GLU A 167 -8.05 -34.22 -29.57
N ASP A 168 -6.94 -33.57 -29.23
CA ASP A 168 -6.22 -33.73 -27.96
C ASP A 168 -6.87 -32.97 -26.77
N GLN A 169 -8.01 -32.29 -26.96
CA GLN A 169 -8.73 -31.54 -25.91
C GLN A 169 -7.88 -30.48 -25.18
N ARG A 170 -7.01 -29.77 -25.92
CA ARG A 170 -6.11 -28.74 -25.37
C ARG A 170 -6.89 -27.57 -24.79
N PHE A 171 -6.40 -27.03 -23.68
CA PHE A 171 -7.07 -25.95 -22.96
C PHE A 171 -6.68 -24.56 -23.48
N PHE A 172 -7.68 -23.69 -23.61
CA PHE A 172 -7.53 -22.26 -23.86
C PHE A 172 -8.39 -21.49 -22.86
N SER A 173 -7.78 -20.57 -22.12
CA SER A 173 -8.46 -19.69 -21.18
C SER A 173 -8.13 -18.23 -21.49
N TRP A 174 -9.10 -17.35 -21.27
CA TRP A 174 -8.91 -15.92 -21.38
C TRP A 174 -9.68 -15.17 -20.30
N ARG A 175 -9.16 -14.00 -19.93
CA ARG A 175 -9.75 -13.07 -18.98
C ARG A 175 -9.68 -11.65 -19.52
N LEU A 176 -10.76 -10.90 -19.42
CA LEU A 176 -10.84 -9.50 -19.85
C LEU A 176 -11.48 -8.65 -18.74
N GLY A 177 -10.74 -7.63 -18.31
CA GLY A 177 -11.18 -6.69 -17.29
C GLY A 177 -10.07 -6.39 -16.27
N GLN A 178 -10.48 -5.82 -15.14
CA GLN A 178 -9.60 -5.48 -14.04
C GLN A 178 -9.26 -6.76 -13.25
N GLN A 179 -7.98 -7.12 -13.21
CA GLN A 179 -7.56 -8.40 -12.63
C GLN A 179 -6.11 -8.38 -12.15
N VAL A 180 -5.76 -9.36 -11.32
CA VAL A 180 -4.39 -9.69 -10.92
C VAL A 180 -3.88 -10.92 -11.70
N VAL A 181 -2.66 -10.82 -12.24
CA VAL A 181 -1.96 -11.90 -12.97
C VAL A 181 -0.57 -12.10 -12.39
N SER A 182 -0.30 -13.27 -11.83
CA SER A 182 1.00 -13.60 -11.21
C SER A 182 1.84 -14.51 -12.10
N TRP A 183 3.04 -14.05 -12.47
CA TRP A 183 4.03 -14.82 -13.24
C TRP A 183 5.25 -15.26 -12.43
N GLY A 184 5.31 -14.92 -11.15
CA GLY A 184 6.38 -15.35 -10.26
C GLY A 184 5.90 -15.63 -8.85
N GLU A 185 6.74 -16.33 -8.08
CA GLU A 185 6.46 -16.61 -6.66
C GLU A 185 6.88 -15.45 -5.75
N SER A 186 7.70 -14.52 -6.24
CA SER A 186 8.19 -13.41 -5.44
C SER A 186 7.19 -12.26 -5.41
N THR A 187 6.46 -12.16 -4.30
CA THR A 187 5.60 -11.02 -3.98
C THR A 187 6.33 -9.95 -3.15
N PHE A 188 7.49 -10.28 -2.57
CA PHE A 188 8.26 -9.40 -1.69
C PHE A 188 9.48 -8.73 -2.35
N ILE A 189 9.99 -9.26 -3.47
CA ILE A 189 11.14 -8.65 -4.16
C ILE A 189 10.61 -7.71 -5.25
N GLN A 190 10.78 -6.41 -5.02
CA GLN A 190 10.49 -5.37 -6.00
C GLN A 190 11.37 -5.54 -7.25
N GLY A 191 10.77 -5.44 -8.44
CA GLY A 191 11.47 -5.57 -9.74
C GLY A 191 11.42 -6.97 -10.39
N GLY A 192 10.69 -7.93 -9.80
CA GLY A 192 10.40 -9.22 -10.43
C GLY A 192 9.26 -9.19 -11.46
N LEU A 193 8.92 -10.35 -12.01
CA LEU A 193 7.83 -10.50 -13.00
C LEU A 193 6.44 -10.15 -12.45
N ASN A 194 6.27 -10.16 -11.13
CA ASN A 194 5.02 -9.73 -10.49
C ASN A 194 4.78 -8.22 -10.48
N VAL A 195 5.68 -7.43 -11.07
CA VAL A 195 5.46 -6.00 -11.36
C VAL A 195 4.25 -5.75 -12.27
N ILE A 196 3.68 -6.79 -12.87
CA ILE A 196 2.38 -6.76 -13.56
C ILE A 196 1.30 -6.16 -12.64
N ASN A 197 1.32 -6.53 -11.34
CA ASN A 197 0.33 -6.12 -10.35
C ASN A 197 0.94 -5.04 -9.44
N PRO A 198 0.55 -3.75 -9.59
CA PRO A 198 0.91 -2.72 -8.64
C PRO A 198 0.42 -3.08 -7.24
N VAL A 199 1.13 -2.55 -6.24
CA VAL A 199 0.85 -2.80 -4.84
C VAL A 199 0.60 -1.48 -4.14
N ASP A 200 -0.47 -1.41 -3.35
CA ASP A 200 -0.67 -0.40 -2.33
C ASP A 200 -0.15 -0.91 -0.99
N VAL A 201 1.02 -0.39 -0.59
CA VAL A 201 1.72 -0.82 0.62
C VAL A 201 0.95 -0.42 1.87
N SER A 202 0.19 0.69 1.83
CA SER A 202 -0.60 1.14 2.97
C SER A 202 -1.67 0.13 3.36
N LYS A 203 -2.20 -0.63 2.39
CA LYS A 203 -3.21 -1.68 2.65
C LYS A 203 -2.62 -2.89 3.36
N LEU A 204 -1.32 -3.18 3.18
CA LEU A 204 -0.60 -4.23 3.94
C LEU A 204 -0.32 -3.83 5.39
N ARG A 205 -0.49 -2.55 5.75
CA ARG A 205 -0.25 -2.04 7.10
C ARG A 205 -1.52 -2.00 7.96
N LEU A 206 -2.69 -2.15 7.35
CA LEU A 206 -3.94 -2.27 8.06
C LEU A 206 -3.96 -3.53 8.93
N ALA A 207 -4.45 -3.42 10.16
CA ALA A 207 -4.54 -4.58 11.03
C ALA A 207 -5.53 -5.62 10.45
N GLY A 208 -5.06 -6.85 10.24
CA GLY A 208 -5.86 -7.90 9.59
C GLY A 208 -5.93 -7.78 8.06
N SER A 209 -4.97 -7.10 7.42
CA SER A 209 -4.83 -7.03 5.96
C SER A 209 -4.54 -8.39 5.33
N GLU A 210 -5.16 -8.67 4.19
CA GLU A 210 -4.81 -9.82 3.36
C GLU A 210 -3.96 -9.38 2.16
N LEU A 211 -3.07 -10.26 1.67
CA LEU A 211 -2.22 -9.93 0.52
C LEU A 211 -3.04 -9.61 -0.74
N LYS A 212 -4.19 -10.27 -0.91
CA LYS A 212 -5.10 -10.06 -2.05
C LYS A 212 -5.69 -8.64 -2.11
N GLU A 213 -5.70 -7.91 -1.00
CA GLU A 213 -6.26 -6.56 -0.90
C GLU A 213 -5.21 -5.48 -1.21
N ALA A 214 -3.94 -5.84 -1.20
CA ALA A 214 -2.85 -4.92 -1.50
C ALA A 214 -2.53 -4.85 -2.99
N PHE A 215 -2.93 -5.85 -3.77
CA PHE A 215 -2.77 -5.83 -5.21
C PHE A 215 -3.86 -4.97 -5.84
N GLU A 216 -3.44 -3.96 -6.58
CA GLU A 216 -4.34 -3.19 -7.44
C GLU A 216 -4.56 -3.97 -8.73
N GLY A 217 -5.81 -4.36 -8.99
CA GLY A 217 -6.17 -4.98 -10.26
C GLY A 217 -5.98 -3.98 -11.39
N VAL A 218 -5.41 -4.45 -12.50
CA VAL A 218 -5.16 -3.62 -13.69
C VAL A 218 -6.08 -4.08 -14.81
N ASN A 219 -6.68 -3.13 -15.53
CA ASN A 219 -7.47 -3.46 -16.71
C ASN A 219 -6.59 -4.08 -17.80
N MET A 220 -6.82 -5.35 -18.12
CA MET A 220 -6.01 -6.08 -19.09
C MET A 220 -6.79 -7.18 -19.82
N LEU A 221 -6.26 -7.57 -20.97
CA LEU A 221 -6.54 -8.84 -21.61
C LEU A 221 -5.45 -9.83 -21.24
N TRP A 222 -5.86 -10.99 -20.77
CA TRP A 222 -4.97 -12.11 -20.45
C TRP A 222 -5.46 -13.36 -21.17
N GLY A 223 -4.54 -14.20 -21.65
CA GLY A 223 -4.88 -15.49 -22.23
C GLY A 223 -3.77 -16.52 -22.03
N SER A 224 -4.18 -17.78 -21.88
CA SER A 224 -3.29 -18.93 -21.75
C SER A 224 -3.77 -20.06 -22.65
N VAL A 225 -2.84 -20.67 -23.38
CA VAL A 225 -3.11 -21.75 -24.31
C VAL A 225 -2.09 -22.88 -24.15
N GLU A 226 -2.59 -24.11 -24.11
CA GLU A 226 -1.77 -25.32 -24.20
C GLU A 226 -1.40 -25.57 -25.67
N LEU A 227 -0.11 -25.47 -25.96
CA LEU A 227 0.44 -25.75 -27.29
C LEU A 227 0.68 -27.24 -27.49
N THR A 228 1.15 -27.94 -26.45
CA THR A 228 1.34 -29.39 -26.36
C THR A 228 1.13 -29.85 -24.92
N ASP A 229 1.13 -31.16 -24.65
CA ASP A 229 1.02 -31.75 -23.31
C ASP A 229 2.11 -31.26 -22.31
N SER A 230 3.19 -30.67 -22.82
CA SER A 230 4.32 -30.18 -22.04
C SER A 230 4.63 -28.71 -22.27
N LEU A 231 3.90 -28.01 -23.14
CA LEU A 231 4.21 -26.63 -23.54
C LEU A 231 2.95 -25.76 -23.46
N SER A 232 3.01 -24.71 -22.63
CA SER A 232 1.97 -23.69 -22.55
C SER A 232 2.50 -22.30 -22.84
N LEU A 233 1.66 -21.48 -23.45
CA LEU A 233 1.93 -20.09 -23.79
C LEU A 233 0.89 -19.21 -23.10
N GLU A 234 1.36 -18.21 -22.40
CA GLU A 234 0.55 -17.21 -21.72
C GLU A 234 0.93 -15.83 -22.24
N ALA A 235 -0.05 -14.96 -22.46
CA ALA A 235 0.17 -13.61 -22.93
C ALA A 235 -0.78 -12.64 -22.24
N LEU A 236 -0.31 -11.42 -22.04
CA LEU A 236 -1.11 -10.34 -21.51
C LEU A 236 -0.86 -9.03 -22.25
N TYR A 237 -1.88 -8.20 -22.27
CA TYR A 237 -1.84 -6.81 -22.72
C TYR A 237 -2.58 -5.95 -21.71
N MET A 238 -1.87 -5.02 -21.09
CA MET A 238 -2.43 -4.09 -20.10
C MET A 238 -2.93 -2.83 -20.81
N PHE A 239 -4.15 -2.44 -20.51
CA PHE A 239 -4.80 -1.24 -21.06
C PHE A 239 -4.60 0.00 -20.20
N GLU A 240 -4.01 -0.17 -19.02
CA GLU A 240 -3.89 0.85 -17.99
C GLU A 240 -2.54 0.77 -17.27
N TRP A 241 -2.03 1.92 -16.86
CA TRP A 241 -0.88 2.02 -15.99
C TRP A 241 -1.30 2.50 -14.61
N GLU A 242 -0.73 1.87 -13.59
CA GLU A 242 -0.98 2.16 -12.18
C GLU A 242 0.36 2.15 -11.42
N PRO A 243 0.65 3.16 -10.57
CA PRO A 243 1.88 3.20 -9.80
C PRO A 243 1.83 2.25 -8.60
N ILE A 244 3.01 1.91 -8.09
CA ILE A 244 3.12 1.39 -6.72
C ILE A 244 2.87 2.56 -5.77
N ILE A 245 2.01 2.32 -4.80
CA ILE A 245 1.63 3.30 -3.80
C ILE A 245 2.41 3.00 -2.52
N PRO A 246 3.38 3.84 -2.13
CA PRO A 246 4.03 3.72 -0.82
C PRO A 246 3.11 4.25 0.30
N ASP A 247 3.49 3.96 1.54
CA ASP A 247 2.84 4.51 2.73
C ASP A 247 2.79 6.06 2.64
N PRO A 248 1.60 6.69 2.76
CA PRO A 248 1.45 8.15 2.65
C PRO A 248 2.27 8.93 3.69
N ALA A 249 2.66 10.16 3.35
CA ALA A 249 3.34 11.07 4.27
C ALA A 249 2.53 11.29 5.55
N GLY A 250 3.20 11.49 6.68
CA GLY A 250 2.54 11.68 7.98
C GLY A 250 2.10 10.38 8.69
N THR A 251 1.97 9.26 7.97
CA THR A 251 1.49 7.99 8.57
C THR A 251 2.62 7.22 9.25
N TYR A 252 2.28 6.34 10.21
CA TYR A 252 3.29 5.64 11.04
C TYR A 252 4.30 4.77 10.27
N TYR A 253 3.93 4.23 9.10
CA TYR A 253 4.83 3.41 8.29
C TYR A 253 5.49 4.17 7.14
N SER A 254 5.21 5.48 7.02
CA SER A 254 5.85 6.30 6.01
C SER A 254 7.37 6.28 6.19
N SER A 255 8.09 6.14 5.08
CA SER A 255 9.55 6.15 5.06
C SER A 255 10.11 7.38 4.36
N SER A 256 9.22 8.26 3.88
CA SER A 256 9.58 9.46 3.15
C SER A 256 8.43 10.45 3.19
N ASP A 257 8.75 11.67 3.59
CA ASP A 257 7.82 12.79 3.72
C ASP A 257 7.81 13.65 2.44
N ILE A 258 8.53 13.23 1.39
CA ILE A 258 8.79 14.02 0.18
C ILE A 258 8.22 13.42 -1.12
N ALA A 259 8.11 12.09 -1.22
CA ALA A 259 7.78 11.40 -2.47
C ALA A 259 6.71 10.32 -2.34
N THR A 260 5.91 10.42 -1.30
CA THR A 260 4.76 9.57 -1.02
C THR A 260 3.47 10.35 -1.26
N PRO A 261 2.30 9.70 -1.38
CA PRO A 261 1.02 10.42 -1.39
C PRO A 261 0.89 11.36 -0.18
N GLY A 262 0.33 12.55 -0.38
CA GLY A 262 0.20 13.56 0.68
C GLY A 262 1.41 14.46 0.90
N ALA A 263 2.63 14.07 0.47
CA ALA A 263 3.80 14.93 0.58
C ALA A 263 3.71 16.18 -0.32
N SER A 264 4.06 17.36 0.21
CA SER A 264 3.95 18.65 -0.51
C SER A 264 5.25 19.44 -0.63
N TYR A 265 6.30 19.10 0.14
CA TYR A 265 7.60 19.77 0.08
C TYR A 265 8.75 18.84 0.49
N ALA A 266 9.98 19.28 0.26
CA ALA A 266 11.20 18.64 0.75
C ALA A 266 12.06 19.63 1.52
N MET A 267 12.58 19.22 2.67
CA MET A 267 13.50 20.01 3.49
C MET A 267 14.94 19.83 3.02
N LEU A 268 15.59 20.93 2.60
CA LEU A 268 17.01 20.96 2.26
C LEU A 268 17.91 21.39 3.43
N GLY A 269 17.31 21.69 4.58
CA GLY A 269 18.03 22.04 5.81
C GLY A 269 18.66 20.84 6.54
N PHE A 270 18.52 19.62 6.03
CA PHE A 270 19.12 18.39 6.57
C PHE A 270 18.99 18.27 8.10
N GLY A 271 17.76 18.37 8.59
CA GLY A 271 17.42 18.23 10.01
C GLY A 271 17.87 19.39 10.92
N THR A 272 18.58 20.41 10.42
CA THR A 272 19.04 21.55 11.25
C THR A 272 18.03 22.70 11.32
N TYR A 273 17.13 22.79 10.34
CA TYR A 273 16.03 23.74 10.29
C TYR A 273 14.72 23.07 10.70
N PRO A 274 13.82 23.77 11.40
CA PRO A 274 12.50 23.23 11.73
C PRO A 274 11.67 23.05 10.47
N GLN A 275 10.82 22.01 10.46
CA GLN A 275 9.80 21.86 9.43
C GLN A 275 8.78 23.03 9.55
N PRO A 276 8.32 23.62 8.43
CA PRO A 276 7.42 24.77 8.47
C PRO A 276 5.97 24.41 8.83
N VAL A 277 5.53 23.18 8.55
CA VAL A 277 4.18 22.67 8.83
C VAL A 277 4.26 21.18 9.19
N ILE A 278 3.32 20.70 10.01
CA ILE A 278 3.14 19.27 10.30
C ILE A 278 2.22 18.68 9.23
N ASN A 279 1.06 19.30 8.98
CA ASN A 279 0.18 18.93 7.88
C ASN A 279 0.72 19.49 6.55
N PRO A 280 1.09 18.64 5.58
CA PRO A 280 1.62 19.07 4.30
C PRO A 280 0.68 20.01 3.50
N ASP A 281 -0.64 19.95 3.70
CA ASP A 281 -1.61 20.79 2.97
C ASP A 281 -1.46 22.28 3.33
N LEU A 282 -0.94 22.58 4.52
CA LEU A 282 -0.69 23.95 4.97
C LEU A 282 0.55 24.57 4.32
N TYR A 283 1.40 23.79 3.67
CA TYR A 283 2.67 24.29 3.11
C TYR A 283 2.46 25.43 2.10
N GLY A 284 1.48 25.31 1.20
CA GLY A 284 1.17 26.35 0.20
C GLY A 284 0.80 27.69 0.87
N PRO A 285 -0.27 27.73 1.67
CA PRO A 285 -0.67 28.94 2.40
C PRO A 285 0.43 29.51 3.32
N VAL A 286 1.20 28.66 4.00
CA VAL A 286 2.22 29.10 4.96
C VAL A 286 3.47 29.62 4.26
N CYS A 287 4.05 28.85 3.33
CA CYS A 287 5.36 29.15 2.75
C CYS A 287 5.30 29.85 1.39
N LEU A 288 4.28 29.59 0.56
CA LEU A 288 4.18 30.20 -0.78
C LEU A 288 3.38 31.50 -0.74
N GLU A 289 2.33 31.56 0.08
CA GLU A 289 1.53 32.78 0.27
C GLU A 289 2.03 33.66 1.43
N GLY A 290 2.95 33.15 2.26
CA GLY A 290 3.60 33.88 3.34
C GLY A 290 2.74 34.04 4.60
N ASN A 291 1.68 33.24 4.77
CA ASN A 291 0.81 33.30 5.93
C ASN A 291 1.35 32.44 7.09
N LEU A 292 2.50 32.85 7.63
CA LEU A 292 3.26 32.09 8.64
C LEU A 292 2.45 31.73 9.90
N GLY A 293 1.43 32.53 10.23
CA GLY A 293 0.56 32.30 11.39
C GLY A 293 -0.42 31.13 11.22
N LEU A 294 -0.55 30.55 10.02
CA LEU A 294 -1.35 29.34 9.79
C LEU A 294 -0.59 28.05 10.09
N SER A 295 0.72 28.12 10.37
CA SER A 295 1.50 26.94 10.71
C SER A 295 0.95 26.25 11.96
N ASP A 296 0.80 24.94 11.87
CA ASP A 296 0.35 24.03 12.93
C ASP A 296 1.49 23.52 13.82
N THR A 297 2.73 23.94 13.57
CA THR A 297 3.92 23.53 14.35
C THR A 297 3.96 24.12 15.76
N GLY A 298 3.20 25.18 16.03
CA GLY A 298 3.28 25.96 17.27
C GLY A 298 4.57 26.77 17.44
N LEU A 299 5.43 26.84 16.41
CA LEU A 299 6.66 27.61 16.43
C LEU A 299 6.39 29.12 16.20
N PRO A 300 7.24 30.01 16.74
CA PRO A 300 7.22 31.42 16.37
C PRO A 300 7.35 31.63 14.85
N PRO A 301 6.66 32.63 14.25
CA PRO A 301 6.68 32.88 12.81
C PRO A 301 8.09 32.99 12.19
N ASP A 302 9.06 33.54 12.92
CA ASP A 302 10.44 33.66 12.44
C ASP A 302 11.11 32.30 12.21
N LEU A 303 10.79 31.29 13.02
CA LEU A 303 11.29 29.92 12.86
C LEU A 303 10.56 29.18 11.74
N VAL A 304 9.25 29.41 11.61
CA VAL A 304 8.47 28.91 10.46
C VAL A 304 9.03 29.47 9.16
N ALA A 305 9.33 30.77 9.11
CA ALA A 305 9.94 31.42 7.95
C ALA A 305 11.32 30.82 7.61
N ALA A 306 12.14 30.53 8.64
CA ALA A 306 13.42 29.88 8.44
C ALA A 306 13.26 28.47 7.83
N GLY A 307 12.25 27.71 8.27
CA GLY A 307 11.89 26.42 7.66
C GLY A 307 11.47 26.57 6.21
N CYS A 308 10.55 27.50 5.90
CA CYS A 308 10.10 27.78 4.54
C CYS A 308 11.26 28.16 3.60
N ALA A 309 12.26 28.91 4.09
CA ALA A 309 13.40 29.36 3.29
C ALA A 309 14.30 28.21 2.79
N VAL A 310 14.24 27.04 3.44
CA VAL A 310 15.01 25.84 3.06
C VAL A 310 14.12 24.68 2.61
N ALA A 311 12.81 24.92 2.48
CA ALA A 311 11.86 23.95 1.96
C ALA A 311 11.63 24.19 0.47
N VAL A 312 11.64 23.12 -0.33
CA VAL A 312 11.36 23.18 -1.76
C VAL A 312 9.99 22.57 -2.03
N PRO A 313 9.10 23.27 -2.75
CA PRO A 313 7.79 22.72 -3.11
C PRO A 313 7.92 21.49 -3.98
N ARG A 314 7.08 20.48 -3.72
CA ARG A 314 6.90 19.34 -4.61
C ARG A 314 6.03 19.75 -5.79
N SER A 315 6.49 19.48 -7.01
CA SER A 315 5.66 19.63 -8.21
C SER A 315 4.67 18.47 -8.36
N ALA A 316 3.66 18.65 -9.21
CA ALA A 316 2.75 17.56 -9.55
C ALA A 316 3.49 16.32 -10.08
N SER A 317 2.99 15.14 -9.71
CA SER A 317 3.51 13.85 -10.17
C SER A 317 3.40 13.72 -11.70
N ARG A 318 4.38 13.07 -12.31
CA ARG A 318 4.39 12.76 -13.75
C ARG A 318 4.21 11.27 -13.96
N ASN A 319 3.01 10.88 -14.40
CA ASN A 319 2.65 9.49 -14.61
C ASN A 319 3.14 8.97 -15.96
N ALA A 320 3.31 7.64 -16.05
CA ALA A 320 3.56 6.99 -17.33
C ALA A 320 2.29 6.94 -18.19
N LYS A 321 2.42 6.45 -19.42
CA LYS A 321 1.26 6.24 -20.30
C LYS A 321 0.60 4.90 -19.99
N ASP A 322 -0.70 4.83 -20.23
CA ASP A 322 -1.48 3.60 -20.05
C ASP A 322 -1.14 2.51 -21.07
N ASP A 323 -0.71 2.91 -22.27
CA ASP A 323 -0.52 2.03 -23.42
C ASP A 323 0.91 1.47 -23.57
N GLY A 324 1.02 0.41 -24.38
CA GLY A 324 2.30 -0.18 -24.77
C GLY A 324 2.89 -1.15 -23.76
N GLN A 325 2.06 -1.66 -22.85
CA GLN A 325 2.44 -2.60 -21.80
C GLN A 325 1.91 -4.00 -22.12
N TYR A 326 2.80 -4.98 -22.29
CA TYR A 326 2.44 -6.34 -22.68
C TYR A 326 3.50 -7.33 -22.23
N GLY A 327 3.12 -8.61 -22.15
CA GLY A 327 4.05 -9.67 -21.84
C GLY A 327 3.69 -10.98 -22.51
N VAL A 328 4.68 -11.88 -22.56
CA VAL A 328 4.52 -13.26 -22.99
C VAL A 328 5.33 -14.14 -22.03
N ALA A 329 4.73 -15.26 -21.62
CA ALA A 329 5.37 -16.31 -20.85
C ALA A 329 5.21 -17.65 -21.57
N LEU A 330 6.29 -18.43 -21.62
CA LEU A 330 6.30 -19.78 -22.17
C LEU A 330 6.76 -20.73 -21.07
N ARG A 331 5.96 -21.76 -20.77
CA ARG A 331 6.31 -22.78 -19.78
C ARG A 331 6.46 -24.12 -20.46
N TYR A 332 7.58 -24.78 -20.21
CA TYR A 332 7.91 -26.09 -20.75
C TYR A 332 8.18 -27.08 -19.62
N PHE A 333 7.39 -28.15 -19.54
CA PHE A 333 7.54 -29.21 -18.56
C PHE A 333 8.31 -30.40 -19.15
N ALA A 334 9.56 -30.58 -18.72
CA ALA A 334 10.45 -31.63 -19.21
C ALA A 334 10.38 -32.86 -18.29
N GLU A 335 9.46 -33.78 -18.57
CA GLU A 335 9.32 -35.05 -17.84
C GLU A 335 10.61 -35.88 -17.82
N ASN A 336 11.32 -35.89 -18.95
CA ASN A 336 12.57 -36.61 -19.15
C ASN A 336 13.76 -36.03 -18.36
N LEU A 337 13.61 -34.84 -17.77
CA LEU A 337 14.61 -34.19 -16.93
C LEU A 337 14.14 -34.14 -15.47
N ASN A 338 13.65 -35.27 -14.95
CA ASN A 338 13.16 -35.38 -13.57
C ASN A 338 12.04 -34.37 -13.25
N SER A 339 11.08 -34.23 -14.19
CA SER A 339 9.93 -33.32 -14.06
C SER A 339 10.33 -31.86 -13.81
N THR A 340 11.36 -31.39 -14.51
CA THR A 340 11.82 -30.00 -14.42
C THR A 340 10.93 -29.08 -15.25
N GLU A 341 10.48 -27.97 -14.67
CA GLU A 341 9.78 -26.90 -15.38
C GLU A 341 10.76 -25.79 -15.79
N PHE A 342 10.70 -25.39 -17.06
CA PHE A 342 11.41 -24.24 -17.60
C PHE A 342 10.42 -23.14 -17.93
N GLY A 343 10.59 -21.96 -17.34
CA GLY A 343 9.81 -20.76 -17.65
C GLY A 343 10.64 -19.72 -18.39
N PHE A 344 10.13 -19.23 -19.51
CA PHE A 344 10.69 -18.10 -20.26
C PHE A 344 9.70 -16.95 -20.25
N TYR A 345 10.16 -15.76 -19.86
CA TYR A 345 9.29 -14.61 -19.66
C TYR A 345 9.84 -13.40 -20.37
N TYR A 346 8.96 -12.66 -21.03
CA TYR A 346 9.23 -11.35 -21.59
C TYR A 346 8.12 -10.40 -21.14
N LEU A 347 8.49 -9.28 -20.55
CA LEU A 347 7.55 -8.25 -20.10
C LEU A 347 8.08 -6.88 -20.52
N ARG A 348 7.24 -6.11 -21.21
CA ARG A 348 7.45 -4.69 -21.47
C ARG A 348 6.41 -3.91 -20.67
N TYR A 349 6.88 -3.03 -19.79
CA TYR A 349 6.02 -2.22 -18.94
C TYR A 349 6.68 -0.86 -18.69
N HIS A 350 5.89 0.13 -18.26
CA HIS A 350 6.45 1.39 -17.75
C HIS A 350 6.70 1.24 -16.25
N SER A 351 7.83 1.75 -15.75
CA SER A 351 8.17 1.65 -14.32
C SER A 351 7.00 2.12 -13.45
N ARG A 352 6.56 1.25 -12.55
CA ARG A 352 5.52 1.57 -11.55
C ARG A 352 6.12 2.14 -10.25
N LEU A 353 7.44 2.03 -10.07
CA LEU A 353 8.13 2.59 -8.90
C LEU A 353 8.18 4.12 -9.01
N PRO A 354 7.74 4.86 -7.97
CA PRO A 354 7.91 6.30 -7.94
C PRO A 354 9.41 6.65 -7.88
N LEU A 355 9.81 7.67 -8.64
CA LEU A 355 11.18 8.17 -8.73
C LEU A 355 11.16 9.70 -8.56
N ILE A 356 12.15 10.23 -7.83
CA ILE A 356 12.34 11.67 -7.56
C ILE A 356 13.46 12.21 -8.43
#